data_AF-A0A368F8S0-F1
#
_entry.id   AF-A0A368F8S0-F1
#
_cell.length_a   1.000
_cell.length_b   1.000
_cell.length_c   1.000
_cell.angle_alpha   90.00
_cell.angle_beta   90.00
_cell.angle_gamma   90.00
#
_symmetry.space_group_name_H-M   'P 1'
#
loop_
_entity.id
_entity.type
_entity.pdbx_description
1 polymer ?
#
loop_
_entity_poly.entity_id
_entity_poly.type
_entity_poly.pdbx_seq_one_letter_code
_entity_poly.pdbx_strand_id
1 'polypeptide(L)'
;MAEEAELSKDYLELYEIYRIPLGVVTSIVCTVLLALNIVTLIGIRNRNECVRYPAFRIMSLSIVFDTLQLFVHLTSAIFGACGQQIPLRLNTVLGAVISAAWMTSNGLTVLLSFNRVLVVAHTNVERKIFSGWKEHVGFSHISDRY
;
A
#
# COMPACT_ATOMS: atom_id res chain seq x y z
N MET A 1 -2.32 -34.39 -17.09
CA MET A 1 -1.45 -35.40 -16.44
C MET A 1 -0.01 -35.32 -16.93
N ALA A 2 0.36 -35.77 -18.14
CA ALA A 2 1.76 -35.68 -18.62
C ALA A 2 2.14 -34.25 -19.05
N GLU A 3 1.26 -33.57 -19.79
CA GLU A 3 1.44 -32.19 -20.26
C GLU A 3 1.51 -31.16 -19.11
N GLU A 4 0.67 -31.32 -18.08
CA GLU A 4 0.72 -30.48 -16.86
C GLU A 4 2.01 -30.69 -16.04
N ALA A 5 2.57 -31.91 -16.09
CA ALA A 5 3.81 -32.24 -15.39
C ALA A 5 5.04 -31.67 -16.11
N GLU A 6 5.04 -31.65 -17.45
CA GLU A 6 6.06 -30.95 -18.24
C GLU A 6 5.97 -29.44 -18.05
N LEU A 7 4.78 -28.87 -18.14
CA LEU A 7 4.57 -27.43 -17.92
C LEU A 7 5.04 -27.00 -16.51
N SER A 8 4.72 -27.78 -15.48
CA SER A 8 5.18 -27.53 -14.11
C SER A 8 6.71 -27.58 -13.98
N LYS A 9 7.38 -28.38 -14.79
CA LYS A 9 8.84 -28.55 -14.77
C LYS A 9 9.53 -27.36 -15.44
N ASP A 10 9.01 -26.90 -16.58
CA ASP A 10 9.48 -25.70 -17.26
C ASP A 10 9.33 -24.44 -16.38
N TYR A 11 8.22 -24.33 -15.64
CA TYR A 11 8.04 -23.23 -14.67
C TYR A 11 9.04 -23.28 -13.52
N LEU A 12 9.39 -24.48 -13.04
CA LEU A 12 10.37 -24.65 -11.97
C LEU A 12 11.78 -24.27 -12.44
N GLU A 13 12.17 -24.67 -13.64
CA GLU A 13 13.47 -24.31 -14.23
C GLU A 13 13.55 -22.79 -14.47
N LEU A 14 12.49 -22.20 -15.03
CA LEU A 14 12.38 -20.76 -15.19
C LEU A 14 12.45 -20.04 -13.83
N TYR A 15 11.73 -20.54 -12.83
CA TYR A 15 11.76 -19.98 -11.48
C TYR A 15 13.16 -20.05 -10.87
N GLU A 16 13.89 -21.15 -11.01
CA GLU A 16 15.26 -21.28 -10.49
C GLU A 16 16.22 -20.25 -11.11
N ILE A 17 16.09 -19.99 -12.42
CA ILE A 17 16.92 -19.01 -13.13
C ILE A 17 16.58 -17.58 -12.68
N TYR A 18 15.29 -17.26 -12.54
CA TYR A 18 14.84 -15.89 -12.29
C TYR A 18 14.60 -15.55 -10.81
N ARG A 19 14.62 -16.50 -9.87
CA ARG A 19 14.29 -16.24 -8.45
C ARG A 19 15.20 -15.19 -7.81
N ILE A 20 16.51 -15.27 -8.08
CA ILE A 20 17.51 -14.36 -7.50
C ILE A 20 17.35 -12.95 -8.10
N PRO A 21 17.39 -12.75 -9.43
CA PRO A 21 17.25 -11.41 -9.99
C PRO A 21 15.89 -10.79 -9.67
N LEU A 22 14.79 -11.56 -9.69
CA LEU A 22 13.47 -11.05 -9.28
C LEU A 22 13.46 -10.64 -7.81
N GLY A 23 13.96 -11.49 -6.91
CA GLY A 23 14.03 -11.17 -5.48
C GLY A 23 14.85 -9.92 -5.19
N VAL A 24 16.01 -9.76 -5.85
CA VAL A 24 16.87 -8.57 -5.69
C VAL A 24 16.17 -7.32 -6.21
N VAL A 25 15.64 -7.34 -7.44
CA VAL A 25 14.96 -6.19 -8.04
C VAL A 25 13.74 -5.79 -7.22
N THR A 26 12.89 -6.75 -6.83
CA THR A 26 11.71 -6.47 -6.00
C THR A 26 12.11 -5.90 -4.65
N SER A 27 13.17 -6.39 -4.01
CA SER A 27 13.65 -5.86 -2.72
C SER A 27 14.14 -4.41 -2.83
N ILE A 28 14.90 -4.09 -3.88
CA ILE A 28 15.38 -2.72 -4.14
C ILE A 28 14.20 -1.79 -4.38
N VAL A 29 13.28 -2.16 -5.27
CA VAL A 29 12.08 -1.37 -5.57
C VAL A 29 11.25 -1.15 -4.32
N CYS A 30 11.00 -2.20 -3.52
CA CYS A 30 10.23 -2.08 -2.28
C CYS A 30 10.88 -1.12 -1.29
N THR A 31 12.21 -1.18 -1.15
CA THR A 31 12.95 -0.31 -0.23
C THR A 31 12.88 1.16 -0.66
N VAL A 32 13.04 1.44 -1.96
CA VAL A 32 12.94 2.80 -2.50
C VAL A 32 11.53 3.35 -2.32
N LEU A 33 10.50 2.57 -2.65
CA LEU A 33 9.10 2.98 -2.49
C LEU A 33 8.73 3.20 -1.03
N LEU A 34 9.24 2.38 -0.11
CA LEU A 34 9.02 2.56 1.32
C LEU A 34 9.65 3.86 1.83
N ALA A 35 10.86 4.19 1.39
CA ALA A 35 11.51 5.45 1.71
C ALA A 35 10.70 6.66 1.19
N LEU A 36 10.21 6.58 -0.05
CA LEU A 36 9.35 7.62 -0.64
C LEU A 36 8.03 7.78 0.13
N ASN A 37 7.41 6.68 0.54
CA ASN A 37 6.20 6.69 1.38
C ASN A 37 6.44 7.38 2.72
N ILE A 38 7.57 7.08 3.38
CA ILE A 38 7.96 7.72 4.65
C ILE A 38 8.18 9.22 4.45
N VAL A 39 8.95 9.62 3.44
CA VAL A 39 9.22 11.04 3.14
C VAL A 39 7.91 11.79 2.84
N THR A 40 7.01 11.19 2.08
CA THR A 40 5.72 11.78 1.74
C THR A 40 4.84 11.94 2.98
N LEU A 41 4.78 10.92 3.84
CA LEU A 41 4.00 10.98 5.07
C LEU A 41 4.53 12.05 6.04
N ILE A 42 5.86 12.15 6.20
CA ILE A 42 6.50 13.20 6.99
C ILE A 42 6.20 14.58 6.39
N GLY A 43 6.28 14.72 5.06
CA GLY A 43 5.97 15.96 4.36
C GLY A 43 4.52 16.43 4.60
N ILE A 44 3.56 15.51 4.56
CA ILE A 44 2.15 15.79 4.87
C ILE A 44 1.99 16.19 6.33
N ARG A 45 2.62 15.46 7.26
CA ARG A 45 2.49 15.71 8.71
C ARG A 45 3.13 17.03 9.15
N ASN A 46 4.27 17.39 8.57
CA ASN A 46 4.99 18.62 8.94
C ASN A 46 4.30 19.88 8.44
N ARG A 47 3.39 19.79 7.47
CA ARG A 47 2.59 20.92 7.00
C ARG A 47 1.15 20.79 7.50
N ASN A 48 0.83 21.44 8.61
CA ASN A 48 -0.52 21.47 9.21
C ASN A 48 -1.62 21.88 8.21
N GLU A 49 -1.28 22.70 7.22
CA GLU A 49 -2.21 23.08 6.14
C GLU A 49 -2.62 21.90 5.26
N CYS A 50 -1.71 20.97 4.98
CA CYS A 50 -1.98 19.77 4.17
C CYS A 50 -2.97 18.84 4.88
N VAL A 51 -2.78 18.59 6.19
CA VAL A 51 -3.63 17.69 7.00
C VAL A 51 -5.11 18.14 7.03
N ARG A 52 -5.36 19.42 6.76
CA ARG A 52 -6.71 20.01 6.75
C ARG A 52 -7.53 19.63 5.53
N TYR A 53 -6.91 19.27 4.41
CA TYR A 53 -7.63 18.90 3.19
C TYR A 53 -7.91 17.39 3.13
N PRO A 54 -9.11 16.99 2.69
CA PRO A 54 -9.49 15.57 2.60
C PRO A 54 -8.59 14.78 1.63
N ALA A 55 -8.10 15.40 0.56
CA ALA A 55 -7.16 14.78 -0.38
C ALA A 55 -5.90 14.22 0.31
N PHE A 56 -5.28 15.00 1.20
CA PHE A 56 -4.08 14.57 1.91
C PHE A 56 -4.38 13.52 2.98
N ARG A 57 -5.61 13.45 3.51
CA ARG A 57 -6.05 12.38 4.42
C ARG A 57 -6.21 11.06 3.68
N ILE A 58 -6.86 11.08 2.52
CA ILE A 58 -6.98 9.92 1.63
C ILE A 58 -5.58 9.45 1.21
N MET A 59 -4.71 10.38 0.82
CA MET A 59 -3.32 10.08 0.48
C MET A 59 -2.54 9.45 1.64
N SER A 60 -2.72 9.97 2.86
CA SER A 60 -2.07 9.41 4.06
C SER A 60 -2.54 7.98 4.36
N LEU A 61 -3.84 7.70 4.22
CA LEU A 61 -4.39 6.35 4.35
C LEU A 61 -3.86 5.42 3.26
N SER A 62 -3.76 5.91 2.01
CA SER A 62 -3.19 5.15 0.90
C SER A 62 -1.75 4.73 1.21
N ILE A 63 -0.93 5.65 1.72
CA ILE A 63 0.45 5.38 2.12
C ILE A 63 0.54 4.26 3.16
N VAL A 64 -0.38 4.20 4.13
CA VAL A 64 -0.41 3.12 5.14
C VAL A 64 -0.66 1.76 4.48
N PHE A 65 -1.65 1.67 3.58
CA PHE A 65 -1.93 0.42 2.86
C PHE A 65 -0.82 0.04 1.87
N ASP A 66 -0.15 1.02 1.27
CA ASP A 66 1.00 0.77 0.40
C ASP A 66 2.18 0.24 1.21
N THR A 67 2.44 0.78 2.41
CA THR A 67 3.47 0.23 3.31
C THR A 67 3.19 -1.22 3.70
N LEU A 68 1.92 -1.59 3.96
CA LEU A 68 1.54 -2.98 4.21
C LEU A 68 1.81 -3.89 3.00
N GLN A 69 1.46 -3.44 1.79
CA GLN A 69 1.73 -4.19 0.56
C GLN A 69 3.24 -4.37 0.33
N LEU A 70 4.01 -3.29 0.47
CA LEU A 70 5.47 -3.31 0.31
C LEU A 70 6.13 -4.25 1.32
N PHE A 71 5.63 -4.32 2.55
CA PHE A 71 6.12 -5.28 3.55
C PHE A 71 5.89 -6.73 3.13
N VAL A 72 4.70 -7.05 2.62
CA VAL A 72 4.39 -8.41 2.12
C VAL A 72 5.25 -8.76 0.90
N HIS A 73 5.42 -7.82 -0.04
CA HIS A 73 6.27 -8.01 -1.21
C HIS A 73 7.75 -8.18 -0.84
N LEU A 74 8.25 -7.40 0.12
CA LEU A 74 9.62 -7.52 0.60
C LEU A 74 9.85 -8.88 1.28
N THR A 75 8.91 -9.31 2.12
CA THR A 75 8.95 -10.65 2.73
C THR A 75 9.00 -11.73 1.65
N SER A 76 8.11 -11.65 0.67
CA SER A 76 8.06 -12.61 -0.44
C SER A 76 9.33 -12.62 -1.30
N ALA A 77 9.92 -11.45 -1.53
CA ALA A 77 11.16 -11.29 -2.28
C ALA A 77 12.36 -11.91 -1.56
N ILE A 78 12.46 -11.74 -0.25
CA ILE A 78 13.53 -12.32 0.57
C ILE A 78 13.42 -13.85 0.58
N PHE A 79 12.24 -14.40 0.87
CA PHE A 79 12.03 -15.85 0.86
C PHE A 79 12.29 -16.45 -0.52
N GLY A 80 11.84 -15.79 -1.59
CA GLY A 80 12.10 -16.19 -2.98
C GLY A 80 13.59 -16.17 -3.35
N ALA A 81 14.33 -15.14 -2.94
CA ALA A 81 15.77 -15.04 -3.18
C ALA A 81 16.56 -16.11 -2.41
N CYS A 82 16.15 -16.43 -1.17
CA CYS A 82 16.76 -17.47 -0.36
C CYS A 82 16.38 -18.89 -0.79
N GLY A 83 15.47 -19.06 -1.76
CA GLY A 83 14.94 -20.36 -2.16
C GLY A 83 14.17 -21.07 -1.05
N GLN A 84 13.71 -20.33 -0.04
CA GLN A 84 12.97 -20.88 1.10
C GLN A 84 11.47 -20.84 0.81
N GLN A 85 10.79 -21.96 1.05
CA GLN A 85 9.34 -22.00 1.00
C GLN A 85 8.74 -21.27 2.19
N ILE A 86 7.84 -20.32 1.92
CA ILE A 86 7.07 -19.65 2.96
C ILE A 86 6.13 -20.68 3.59
N PRO A 87 6.10 -20.80 4.94
CA PRO A 87 5.16 -21.69 5.61
C PRO A 87 3.72 -21.43 5.17
N LEU A 88 2.95 -22.49 4.90
CA LEU A 88 1.61 -22.39 4.30
C LEU A 88 0.71 -21.37 5.02
N ARG A 89 0.65 -21.42 6.36
CA ARG A 89 -0.15 -20.49 7.17
C ARG A 89 0.28 -19.04 7.00
N LEU A 90 1.60 -18.79 6.97
CA LEU A 90 2.16 -17.46 6.76
C LEU A 90 1.84 -16.97 5.35
N ASN A 91 1.99 -17.83 4.33
CA ASN A 91 1.67 -17.49 2.95
C ASN A 91 0.18 -17.13 2.78
N THR A 92 -0.74 -17.88 3.41
CA THR A 92 -2.18 -17.57 3.39
C THR A 92 -2.48 -16.21 4.04
N VAL A 93 -1.88 -15.92 5.20
CA VAL A 93 -2.08 -14.64 5.89
C VAL A 93 -1.53 -13.49 5.06
N LEU A 94 -0.30 -13.62 4.55
CA LEU A 94 0.32 -12.63 3.68
C LEU A 94 -0.51 -12.38 2.42
N GLY A 95 -1.02 -13.45 1.80
CA GLY A 95 -1.93 -13.42 0.65
C GLY A 95 -3.25 -12.67 0.95
N ALA A 96 -3.86 -12.92 2.11
CA ALA A 96 -5.06 -12.20 2.51
C ALA A 96 -4.78 -10.70 2.75
N VAL A 97 -3.68 -10.38 3.42
CA VAL A 97 -3.26 -9.01 3.72
C VAL A 97 -2.99 -8.23 2.44
N ILE A 98 -2.22 -8.79 1.49
CA ILE A 98 -1.90 -8.11 0.23
C ILE A 98 -3.15 -7.90 -0.62
N SER A 99 -4.06 -8.87 -0.71
CA SER A 99 -5.31 -8.71 -1.46
C SER A 99 -6.21 -7.63 -0.86
N ALA A 100 -6.37 -7.61 0.47
CA ALA A 100 -7.17 -6.60 1.15
C ALA A 100 -6.55 -5.19 1.01
N ALA A 101 -5.22 -5.09 1.17
CA ALA A 101 -4.52 -3.82 1.05
C ALA A 101 -4.54 -3.28 -0.39
N TRP A 102 -4.36 -4.16 -1.39
CA TRP A 102 -4.45 -3.80 -2.80
C TRP A 102 -5.84 -3.29 -3.19
N MET A 103 -6.90 -4.02 -2.79
CA MET A 103 -8.28 -3.61 -3.05
C MET A 103 -8.60 -2.26 -2.40
N THR A 104 -8.11 -2.05 -1.17
CA THR A 104 -8.32 -0.80 -0.44
C THR A 104 -7.55 0.35 -1.08
N SER A 105 -6.30 0.14 -1.50
CA SER A 105 -5.49 1.15 -2.20
C SER A 105 -6.12 1.58 -3.52
N ASN A 106 -6.67 0.64 -4.30
CA ASN A 106 -7.47 0.96 -5.49
C ASN A 106 -8.71 1.80 -5.14
N GLY A 107 -9.45 1.42 -4.09
CA GLY A 107 -10.61 2.19 -3.62
C GLY A 107 -10.26 3.61 -3.20
N LEU A 108 -9.15 3.79 -2.47
CA LEU A 108 -8.66 5.11 -2.06
C LEU A 108 -8.18 5.94 -3.26
N THR A 109 -7.59 5.33 -4.27
CA THR A 109 -7.18 6.00 -5.51
C THR A 109 -8.37 6.53 -6.30
N VAL A 110 -9.44 5.73 -6.42
CA VAL A 110 -10.71 6.17 -7.03
C VAL A 110 -11.33 7.30 -6.21
N LEU A 111 -11.35 7.18 -4.88
CA LEU A 111 -11.87 8.20 -3.98
C LEU A 111 -11.09 9.52 -4.08
N LEU A 112 -9.76 9.45 -4.21
CA LEU A 112 -8.90 10.61 -4.42
C LEU A 112 -9.17 11.26 -5.78
N SER A 113 -9.31 10.46 -6.83
CA SER A 113 -9.65 10.94 -8.18
C SER A 113 -11.00 11.65 -8.19
N PHE A 114 -11.99 11.08 -7.50
CA PHE A 114 -13.30 11.68 -7.31
C PHE A 114 -13.23 13.00 -6.51
N ASN A 115 -12.44 13.05 -5.44
CA ASN A 115 -12.20 14.29 -4.69
C ASN A 115 -11.62 15.38 -5.61
N ARG A 116 -10.65 15.05 -6.46
CA ARG A 116 -10.05 16.02 -7.41
C ARG A 116 -11.08 16.55 -8.41
N VAL A 117 -11.94 15.69 -8.96
CA VAL A 117 -13.03 16.12 -9.86
C VAL A 117 -14.01 17.04 -9.14
N LEU A 118 -14.41 16.71 -7.91
CA LEU A 118 -15.34 17.55 -7.13
C LEU A 118 -14.78 18.92 -6.78
N VAL A 119 -13.49 19.01 -6.44
CA VAL A 119 -12.84 20.30 -6.18
C VAL A 119 -12.93 21.21 -7.42
N VAL A 120 -12.74 20.65 -8.62
CA VAL A 120 -12.74 21.38 -9.89
C VAL A 120 -14.15 21.70 -10.38
N ALA A 121 -15.08 20.75 -10.32
CA ALA A 121 -16.42 20.90 -10.89
C ALA A 121 -17.40 21.59 -9.92
N HIS A 122 -17.37 21.24 -8.63
CA HIS A 122 -18.39 21.64 -7.66
C HIS A 122 -17.83 21.76 -6.22
N THR A 123 -17.08 22.82 -5.94
CA THR A 123 -16.42 23.05 -4.65
C THR A 123 -17.38 23.07 -3.44
N ASN A 124 -18.64 23.48 -3.64
CA ASN A 124 -19.66 23.47 -2.56
C ASN A 124 -20.13 22.05 -2.20
N VAL A 125 -20.17 21.14 -3.18
CA VAL A 125 -20.55 19.74 -2.99
C VAL A 125 -19.41 18.97 -2.33
N GLU A 126 -18.16 19.25 -2.71
CA GLU A 126 -16.96 18.74 -2.04
C GLU A 126 -17.01 18.99 -0.53
N ARG A 127 -17.26 20.25 -0.15
CA ARG A 127 -17.30 20.63 1.26
C ARG A 127 -18.38 19.88 2.04
N LYS A 128 -19.53 19.60 1.41
CA LYS A 128 -20.67 18.90 2.05
C LYS A 128 -20.42 17.39 2.20
N ILE A 129 -19.76 16.77 1.22
CA ILE A 129 -19.45 15.33 1.25
C ILE A 129 -18.30 15.06 2.23
N PHE A 130 -17.27 15.90 2.22
CA PHE A 130 -16.06 15.69 3.02
C PHE A 130 -16.07 16.42 4.38
N SER A 131 -17.10 17.20 4.71
CA SER A 131 -17.22 17.84 6.04
C SER A 131 -17.35 16.83 7.17
N GLY A 132 -18.06 15.72 6.97
CA GLY A 132 -18.26 14.69 8.02
C GLY A 132 -16.98 13.95 8.41
N TRP A 133 -16.02 13.84 7.49
CA TRP A 133 -14.72 13.22 7.78
C TRP A 133 -13.85 14.10 8.69
N LYS A 134 -14.20 15.39 8.83
CA LYS A 134 -13.52 16.34 9.71
C LYS A 134 -13.78 16.05 11.19
N GLU A 135 -14.96 15.50 11.52
CA GLU A 135 -15.41 15.25 12.90
C GLU A 135 -14.91 13.90 13.45
N HIS A 136 -14.74 12.87 12.61
CA HIS A 136 -14.26 11.55 13.05
C HIS A 136 -12.75 11.47 13.36
N VAL A 137 -11.97 12.48 12.99
CA VAL A 137 -10.57 12.65 13.43
C VAL A 137 -10.50 13.75 14.50
N GLY A 138 -11.57 13.91 15.28
CA GLY A 138 -11.55 14.61 16.55
C GLY A 138 -10.50 13.94 17.42
N PHE A 139 -9.35 14.62 17.54
CA PHE A 139 -8.40 14.48 18.61
C PHE A 139 -9.09 13.95 19.86
N SER A 140 -8.76 12.72 20.25
CA SER A 140 -8.83 12.34 21.66
C SER A 140 -7.86 13.27 22.39
N HIS A 141 -8.39 14.42 22.77
CA HIS A 141 -8.19 15.10 24.04
C HIS A 141 -7.06 14.48 24.90
N ILE A 142 -5.82 14.87 24.64
CA ILE A 142 -4.75 14.79 25.62
C ILE A 142 -4.05 16.15 25.63
N SER A 143 -4.58 17.00 26.53
CA SER A 143 -3.87 17.95 27.40
C SER A 143 -2.94 18.95 26.68
N ASP A 144 -3.23 20.25 26.53
CA ASP A 144 -3.86 21.18 27.47
C ASP A 144 -3.53 20.89 28.94
N ARG A 145 -2.23 20.76 29.22
CA ARG A 145 -1.58 21.27 30.42
C ARG A 145 -0.07 21.13 30.30
N TYR A 146 0.61 22.26 30.53
CA TYR A 146 2.04 22.57 30.47
C TYR A 146 2.56 23.10 29.13
#